data_AF-A0A7Y5B9H9-F1
#
_entry.id   AF-A0A7Y5B9H9-F1
#
_cell.length_a   1.000
_cell.length_b   1.000
_cell.length_c   1.000
_cell.angle_alpha   90.00
_cell.angle_beta   90.00
_cell.angle_gamma   90.00
#
_symmetry.space_group_name_H-M   'P 1'
#
loop_
_entity.id
_entity.type
_entity.pdbx_description
1 polymer ?
#
loop_
_entity_poly.entity_id
_entity_poly.type
_entity_poly.pdbx_seq_one_letter_code
_entity_poly.pdbx_strand_id
1 'polypeptide(L)'
;MNFIILLIFVFSINLGFSQFGPKKKELKSKIDTLEMLLKVQKSEINNLQFRDSLSFSEIKRLSSEMKDIKQYVIDLNNELIVLKNLNQSVTEENQKLKKLYEQLIKKVEIHQILIRNVIGGDSLEIFEKQIEKEKNEKNKINTNLKTQNFNNFALEFISKLKKDGEKSLKEYISDSTNLFYLSKPGFITAVVKINDISEFAEEIPWKIALESFKKSNFSFIEGEKPEINCDMADLYNKRGCYGGIEENFNKISKSIEDLKEFSPEEEIPLMNEINEIKELEKTIIAFIYSTDGNLGFYFIKHNETWKLVCLEIEDPCST
;
A
#
# COMPACT_ATOMS: atom_id res chain seq x y z
N MET A 1 17.49 -47.21 45.63
CA MET A 1 17.83 -48.20 46.68
C MET A 1 16.58 -49.04 46.94
N ASN A 2 16.71 -50.37 46.88
CA ASN A 2 15.77 -51.40 47.36
C ASN A 2 14.46 -51.70 46.58
N PHE A 3 14.52 -52.26 45.37
CA PHE A 3 13.46 -53.19 44.91
C PHE A 3 13.90 -54.26 43.87
N ILE A 4 15.18 -54.34 43.49
CA ILE A 4 15.66 -55.20 42.40
C ILE A 4 16.31 -56.52 42.87
N ILE A 5 16.47 -56.75 44.18
CA ILE A 5 17.25 -57.89 44.69
C ILE A 5 16.40 -59.15 44.99
N LEU A 6 15.06 -59.09 44.97
CA LEU A 6 14.26 -60.21 45.50
C LEU A 6 13.72 -61.24 44.49
N LEU A 7 14.11 -61.21 43.21
CA LEU A 7 13.54 -62.10 42.18
C LEU A 7 14.54 -62.98 41.43
N ILE A 8 15.78 -63.12 41.92
CA ILE A 8 16.81 -63.97 41.28
C ILE A 8 17.07 -65.28 42.06
N PHE A 9 16.41 -65.52 43.21
CA PHE A 9 16.78 -66.63 44.11
C PHE A 9 15.98 -67.94 43.98
N VAL A 10 15.25 -68.19 42.89
CA VAL A 10 14.43 -69.43 42.75
C VAL A 10 14.84 -70.35 41.59
N PHE A 11 15.82 -69.99 40.76
CA PHE A 11 16.19 -70.82 39.59
C PHE A 11 17.44 -71.71 39.75
N SER A 12 17.90 -71.94 40.97
CA SER A 12 19.03 -72.84 41.26
C SER A 12 18.56 -74.16 41.88
N ILE A 13 17.61 -74.85 41.25
CA ILE A 13 17.31 -76.25 41.57
C ILE A 13 17.44 -77.08 40.29
N ASN A 14 18.55 -77.79 40.24
CA ASN A 14 18.84 -78.88 39.33
C ASN A 14 17.88 -80.04 39.71
N LEU A 15 16.78 -80.22 38.97
CA LEU A 15 15.87 -81.36 39.13
C LEU A 15 15.78 -82.14 37.81
N GLY A 16 16.04 -83.44 37.96
CA GLY A 16 16.14 -84.49 36.94
C GLY A 16 15.26 -84.33 35.71
N PHE A 17 15.92 -84.42 34.56
CA PHE A 17 15.31 -84.66 33.26
C PHE A 17 14.89 -86.12 33.15
N SER A 18 13.61 -86.43 33.39
CA SER A 18 12.83 -87.41 32.62
C SER A 18 11.43 -87.50 33.22
N GLN A 19 10.39 -87.35 32.38
CA GLN A 19 8.95 -87.44 32.70
C GLN A 19 8.23 -86.13 33.13
N PHE A 20 8.26 -85.09 32.29
CA PHE A 20 7.24 -84.03 32.35
C PHE A 20 6.75 -83.70 30.92
N GLY A 21 5.46 -83.97 30.66
CA GLY A 21 4.83 -84.00 29.33
C GLY A 21 4.44 -82.63 28.71
N PRO A 22 3.33 -82.54 27.95
CA PRO A 22 2.97 -81.40 27.08
C PRO A 22 2.97 -80.02 27.75
N LYS A 23 2.81 -79.98 29.09
CA LYS A 23 2.84 -78.76 29.91
C LYS A 23 4.19 -78.01 29.88
N LYS A 24 5.32 -78.68 29.69
CA LYS A 24 6.65 -78.02 29.62
C LYS A 24 6.84 -77.25 28.31
N LYS A 25 6.34 -77.80 27.20
CA LYS A 25 6.37 -77.15 25.88
C LYS A 25 5.42 -75.95 25.84
N GLU A 26 4.26 -76.07 26.48
CA GLU A 26 3.30 -74.96 26.64
C GLU A 26 3.87 -73.83 27.51
N LEU A 27 4.52 -74.14 28.64
CA LEU A 27 5.19 -73.13 29.47
C LEU A 27 6.28 -72.40 28.71
N LYS A 28 7.11 -73.13 27.94
CA LYS A 28 8.16 -72.52 27.14
C LYS A 28 7.59 -71.58 26.08
N SER A 29 6.53 -72.00 25.37
CA SER A 29 5.82 -71.14 24.40
C SER A 29 5.26 -69.87 25.04
N LYS A 30 4.70 -69.97 26.26
CA LYS A 30 4.22 -68.79 27.01
C LYS A 30 5.36 -67.86 27.41
N ILE A 31 6.51 -68.39 27.84
CA ILE A 31 7.71 -67.60 28.15
C ILE A 31 8.20 -66.88 26.90
N ASP A 32 8.34 -67.58 25.77
CA ASP A 32 8.79 -67.00 24.50
C ASP A 32 7.84 -65.89 24.02
N THR A 33 6.53 -66.08 24.19
CA THR A 33 5.50 -65.07 23.86
C THR A 33 5.61 -63.84 24.76
N LEU A 34 5.81 -64.04 26.07
CA LEU A 34 5.99 -62.94 27.02
C LEU A 34 7.28 -62.15 26.75
N GLU A 35 8.38 -62.83 26.39
CA GLU A 35 9.63 -62.18 26.00
C GLU A 35 9.47 -61.35 24.72
N MET A 36 8.71 -61.86 23.74
CA MET A 36 8.38 -61.13 22.52
C MET A 36 7.55 -59.88 22.85
N LEU A 37 6.50 -60.01 23.67
CA LEU A 37 5.68 -58.87 24.10
C LEU A 37 6.50 -57.82 24.85
N LEU A 38 7.40 -58.25 25.73
CA LEU A 38 8.27 -57.35 26.48
C LEU A 38 9.26 -56.60 25.56
N LYS A 39 9.76 -57.26 24.50
CA LYS A 39 10.58 -56.60 23.47
C LYS A 39 9.78 -55.56 22.68
N VAL A 40 8.54 -55.88 22.30
CA VAL A 40 7.64 -54.94 21.60
C VAL A 40 7.35 -53.72 22.46
N GLN A 41 6.94 -53.92 23.72
CA GLN A 41 6.69 -52.83 24.66
C GLN A 41 7.92 -51.96 24.90
N LYS A 42 9.11 -52.56 25.00
CA LYS A 42 10.37 -51.81 25.14
C LYS A 42 10.67 -50.96 23.90
N SER A 43 10.38 -51.47 22.71
CA SER A 43 10.50 -50.71 21.46
C SER A 43 9.53 -49.54 21.41
N GLU A 44 8.28 -49.73 21.85
CA GLU A 44 7.27 -48.67 21.90
C GLU A 44 7.66 -47.57 22.90
N ILE A 45 8.13 -47.93 24.09
CA ILE A 45 8.62 -46.98 25.09
C ILE A 45 9.78 -46.15 24.54
N ASN A 46 10.75 -46.79 23.88
CA ASN A 46 11.87 -46.06 23.27
C ASN A 46 11.40 -45.09 22.17
N ASN A 47 10.43 -45.49 21.35
CA ASN A 47 9.86 -44.62 20.32
C ASN A 47 9.11 -43.42 20.93
N LEU A 48 8.38 -43.62 22.04
CA LEU A 48 7.73 -42.54 22.77
C LEU A 48 8.74 -41.57 23.38
N GLN A 49 9.81 -42.07 24.01
CA GLN A 49 10.89 -41.23 24.54
C GLN A 49 11.58 -40.40 23.45
N PHE A 50 11.77 -40.98 22.26
CA PHE A 50 12.31 -40.25 21.12
C PHE A 50 11.36 -39.12 20.67
N ARG A 51 10.05 -39.40 20.56
CA ARG A 51 9.04 -38.38 20.22
C ARG A 51 8.92 -37.27 21.26
N ASP A 52 9.01 -37.60 22.55
CA ASP A 52 9.04 -36.60 23.62
C ASP A 52 10.27 -35.70 23.51
N SER A 53 11.44 -36.26 23.15
CA SER A 53 12.67 -35.50 22.99
C SER A 53 12.60 -34.51 21.81
N LEU A 54 11.99 -34.93 20.69
CA LEU A 54 11.71 -34.07 19.55
C LEU A 54 10.73 -32.96 19.92
N SER A 55 9.61 -33.31 20.56
CA SER A 55 8.59 -32.35 20.98
C SER A 55 9.16 -31.31 21.95
N PHE A 56 10.04 -31.73 22.87
CA PHE A 56 10.74 -30.83 23.78
C PHE A 56 11.65 -29.85 23.04
N SER A 57 12.36 -30.31 22.01
CA SER A 57 13.22 -29.44 21.20
C SER A 57 12.41 -28.39 20.42
N GLU A 58 11.24 -28.77 19.89
CA GLU A 58 10.33 -27.86 19.21
C GLU A 58 9.73 -26.82 20.16
N ILE A 59 9.28 -27.24 21.35
CA ILE A 59 8.79 -26.32 22.39
C ILE A 59 9.88 -25.33 22.79
N LYS A 60 11.13 -25.78 22.93
CA LYS A 60 12.26 -24.89 23.25
C LYS A 60 12.53 -23.88 22.14
N ARG A 61 12.46 -24.29 20.86
CA ARG A 61 12.60 -23.40 19.71
C ARG A 61 11.48 -22.35 19.70
N LEU A 62 10.22 -22.78 19.79
CA LEU A 62 9.06 -21.90 19.83
C LEU A 62 9.11 -20.93 21.01
N SER A 63 9.60 -21.38 22.18
CA SER A 63 9.79 -20.50 23.34
C SER A 63 10.85 -19.42 23.09
N SER A 64 11.89 -19.70 22.30
CA SER A 64 12.88 -18.70 21.88
C SER A 64 12.25 -17.70 20.92
N GLU A 65 11.59 -18.18 19.87
CA GLU A 65 10.90 -17.33 18.88
C GLU A 65 9.87 -16.41 19.54
N MET A 66 9.15 -16.91 20.54
CA MET A 66 8.18 -16.09 21.28
C MET A 66 8.83 -15.02 22.16
N LYS A 67 10.06 -15.23 22.64
CA LYS A 67 10.83 -14.19 23.33
C LYS A 67 11.29 -13.10 22.36
N ASP A 68 11.73 -13.51 21.17
CA ASP A 68 12.19 -12.58 20.14
C ASP A 68 11.03 -11.71 19.65
N ILE A 69 9.86 -12.31 19.40
CA ILE A 69 8.63 -11.57 19.06
C ILE A 69 8.25 -10.60 20.18
N LYS A 70 8.33 -11.03 21.45
CA LYS A 70 8.02 -10.15 22.59
C LYS A 70 8.96 -8.96 22.64
N GLN A 71 10.25 -9.15 22.37
CA GLN A 71 11.22 -8.07 22.33
C GLN A 71 10.91 -7.11 21.18
N TYR A 72 10.64 -7.64 19.99
CA TYR A 72 10.27 -6.84 18.81
C TYR A 72 9.03 -5.95 19.07
N VAL A 73 8.00 -6.48 19.74
CA VAL A 73 6.81 -5.70 20.13
C VAL A 73 7.15 -4.57 21.11
N ILE A 74 8.08 -4.80 22.04
CA ILE A 74 8.53 -3.77 22.98
C ILE A 74 9.24 -2.65 22.22
N ASP A 75 10.11 -3.00 21.27
CA ASP A 75 10.89 -2.05 20.48
C ASP A 75 9.98 -1.18 19.61
N LEU A 76 9.02 -1.79 18.90
CA LEU A 76 7.99 -1.08 18.12
C LEU A 76 7.16 -0.12 18.98
N ASN A 77 6.79 -0.54 20.19
CA ASN A 77 6.00 0.31 21.08
C ASN A 77 6.82 1.52 21.57
N ASN A 78 8.12 1.36 21.79
CA ASN A 78 9.01 2.47 22.12
C ASN A 78 9.14 3.46 20.95
N GLU A 79 9.31 2.98 19.72
CA GLU A 79 9.34 3.83 18.52
C GLU A 79 8.03 4.60 18.33
N LEU A 80 6.89 3.95 18.56
CA LEU A 80 5.58 4.60 18.47
C LEU A 80 5.41 5.71 19.51
N ILE A 81 5.94 5.54 20.73
CA ILE A 81 5.97 6.59 21.75
C ILE A 81 6.83 7.78 21.28
N VAL A 82 8.00 7.53 20.69
CA VAL A 82 8.87 8.59 20.15
C VAL A 82 8.17 9.36 19.04
N LEU A 83 7.55 8.67 18.08
CA LEU A 83 6.81 9.30 16.98
C LEU A 83 5.63 10.13 17.48
N LYS A 84 4.91 9.64 18.50
CA LYS A 84 3.80 10.38 19.11
C LYS A 84 4.27 11.68 19.74
N ASN A 85 5.40 11.66 20.44
CA ASN A 85 5.99 12.85 21.04
C ASN A 85 6.47 13.85 19.97
N LEU A 86 7.07 13.36 18.89
CA LEU A 86 7.49 14.20 17.76
C LEU A 86 6.28 14.90 17.11
N ASN A 87 5.21 14.15 16.85
CA ASN A 87 4.00 14.70 16.24
C ASN A 87 3.32 15.76 17.13
N GLN A 88 3.34 15.55 18.45
CA GLN A 88 2.88 16.56 19.40
C GLN A 88 3.73 17.84 19.30
N SER A 89 5.06 17.72 19.26
CA SER A 89 5.96 18.88 19.10
C SER A 89 5.69 19.65 17.81
N VAL A 90 5.54 18.96 16.68
CA VAL A 90 5.22 19.58 15.37
C VAL A 90 3.87 20.30 15.43
N THR A 91 2.87 19.70 16.08
CA THR A 91 1.56 20.33 16.26
C THR A 91 1.65 21.63 17.05
N GLU A 92 2.44 21.64 18.13
CA GLU A 92 2.67 22.85 18.93
C GLU A 92 3.41 23.94 18.15
N GLU A 93 4.40 23.58 17.32
CA GLU A 93 5.10 24.51 16.44
C GLU A 93 4.19 25.11 15.37
N ASN A 94 3.36 24.29 14.72
CA ASN A 94 2.38 24.74 13.74
C ASN A 94 1.37 25.72 14.34
N GLN A 95 0.92 25.48 15.57
CA GLN A 95 0.05 26.43 16.28
C GLN A 95 0.75 27.76 16.58
N LYS A 96 2.04 27.73 16.95
CA LYS A 96 2.84 28.95 17.14
C LYS A 96 2.99 29.71 15.82
N LEU A 97 3.29 29.02 14.73
CA LEU A 97 3.46 29.62 13.41
C LEU A 97 2.17 30.27 12.92
N LYS A 98 1.02 29.61 13.11
CA LYS A 98 -0.30 30.16 12.80
C LYS A 98 -0.57 31.47 13.55
N LYS A 99 -0.27 31.52 14.85
CA LYS A 99 -0.40 32.76 15.66
C LYS A 99 0.50 33.89 15.15
N LEU A 100 1.74 33.57 14.77
CA LEU A 100 2.67 34.56 14.19
C LEU A 100 2.17 35.08 12.85
N TYR A 101 1.63 34.21 12.01
CA TYR A 101 1.04 34.59 10.72
C TYR A 101 -0.16 35.52 10.90
N GLU A 102 -1.08 35.22 11.81
CA GLU A 102 -2.21 36.10 12.14
C GLU A 102 -1.76 37.47 12.67
N GLN A 103 -0.70 37.53 13.48
CA GLN A 103 -0.13 38.80 13.93
C GLN A 103 0.49 39.59 12.77
N LEU A 104 1.14 38.92 11.83
CA LEU A 104 1.73 39.56 10.66
C LEU A 104 0.66 40.16 9.75
N ILE A 105 -0.43 39.44 9.50
CA ILE A 105 -1.58 39.95 8.73
C ILE A 105 -2.10 41.26 9.35
N LYS A 106 -2.35 41.26 10.67
CA LYS A 106 -2.82 42.48 11.37
C LYS A 106 -1.83 43.64 11.24
N LYS A 107 -0.52 43.38 11.33
CA LYS A 107 0.50 44.42 11.12
C LYS A 107 0.46 44.96 9.69
N VAL A 108 0.32 44.09 8.69
CA VAL A 108 0.23 44.49 7.28
C VAL A 108 -1.01 45.35 7.05
N GLU A 109 -2.17 44.98 7.59
CA GLU A 109 -3.40 45.76 7.52
C GLU A 109 -3.22 47.16 8.13
N ILE A 110 -2.60 47.25 9.31
CA ILE A 110 -2.29 48.53 9.96
C ILE A 110 -1.38 49.38 9.06
N HIS A 111 -0.33 48.79 8.47
CA HIS A 111 0.55 49.53 7.56
C HIS A 111 -0.17 49.98 6.30
N GLN A 112 -1.06 49.17 5.74
CA GLN A 112 -1.91 49.57 4.61
C GLN A 112 -2.80 50.77 4.97
N ILE A 113 -3.42 50.76 6.15
CA ILE A 113 -4.22 51.90 6.64
C ILE A 113 -3.36 53.15 6.83
N LEU A 114 -2.15 53.02 7.40
CA LEU A 114 -1.23 54.14 7.59
C LEU A 114 -0.76 54.72 6.25
N ILE A 115 -0.42 53.87 5.28
CA ILE A 115 -0.07 54.29 3.92
C ILE A 115 -1.23 55.04 3.27
N ARG A 116 -2.48 54.55 3.41
CA ARG A 116 -3.70 55.23 2.95
C ARG A 116 -3.86 56.63 3.54
N ASN A 117 -3.54 56.79 4.81
CA ASN A 117 -3.65 58.08 5.50
C ASN A 117 -2.53 59.07 5.14
N VAL A 118 -1.35 58.58 4.75
CA VAL A 118 -0.17 59.43 4.44
C VAL A 118 -0.14 59.89 2.98
N ILE A 119 -0.60 59.06 2.04
CA ILE A 119 -0.48 59.35 0.59
C ILE A 119 -1.63 60.24 0.07
N GLY A 120 -2.71 60.41 0.84
CA GLY A 120 -3.91 61.11 0.39
C GLY A 120 -4.70 60.29 -0.63
N GLY A 121 -6.03 60.27 -0.50
CA GLY A 121 -6.93 59.35 -1.22
C GLY A 121 -6.77 59.35 -2.74
N ASP A 122 -6.38 60.48 -3.34
CA ASP A 122 -6.32 60.65 -4.79
C ASP A 122 -5.09 60.00 -5.44
N SER A 123 -3.97 59.90 -4.72
CA SER A 123 -2.75 59.23 -5.23
C SER A 123 -2.81 57.70 -5.05
N LEU A 124 -3.66 57.23 -4.13
CA LEU A 124 -3.89 55.81 -3.88
C LEU A 124 -4.73 55.16 -4.98
N GLU A 125 -5.73 55.86 -5.54
CA GLU A 125 -6.55 55.32 -6.62
C GLU A 125 -5.73 55.07 -7.90
N ILE A 126 -4.70 55.88 -8.14
CA ILE A 126 -3.76 55.73 -9.25
C ILE A 126 -2.82 54.55 -9.00
N PHE A 127 -2.32 54.39 -7.77
CA PHE A 127 -1.42 53.31 -7.39
C PHE A 127 -2.13 51.94 -7.26
N GLU A 128 -3.34 51.90 -6.69
CA GLU A 128 -4.21 50.72 -6.62
C GLU A 128 -4.64 50.29 -8.05
N LYS A 129 -4.95 51.23 -8.96
CA LYS A 129 -5.20 50.90 -10.39
C LYS A 129 -3.96 50.38 -11.12
N GLN A 130 -2.76 50.86 -10.78
CA GLN A 130 -1.50 50.35 -11.35
C GLN A 130 -1.15 48.96 -10.80
N ILE A 131 -1.30 48.72 -9.50
CA ILE A 131 -1.06 47.42 -8.87
C ILE A 131 -2.14 46.42 -9.27
N GLU A 132 -3.41 46.82 -9.40
CA GLU A 132 -4.46 45.96 -9.97
C GLU A 132 -4.22 45.68 -11.44
N LYS A 133 -3.74 46.64 -12.25
CA LYS A 133 -3.33 46.34 -13.63
C LYS A 133 -2.17 45.36 -13.69
N GLU A 134 -1.13 45.53 -12.89
CA GLU A 134 0.04 44.63 -12.91
C GLU A 134 -0.24 43.26 -12.27
N LYS A 135 -1.06 43.19 -11.22
CA LYS A 135 -1.53 41.91 -10.63
C LYS A 135 -2.53 41.22 -11.54
N ASN A 136 -3.47 41.95 -12.15
CA ASN A 136 -4.41 41.38 -13.11
C ASN A 136 -3.74 41.06 -14.46
N GLU A 137 -2.61 41.65 -14.84
CA GLU A 137 -1.86 41.18 -16.00
C GLU A 137 -0.99 39.97 -15.64
N LYS A 138 -0.24 39.97 -14.52
CA LYS A 138 0.59 38.81 -14.15
C LYS A 138 -0.20 37.57 -13.69
N ASN A 139 -1.29 37.71 -12.94
CA ASN A 139 -2.10 36.56 -12.49
C ASN A 139 -3.11 36.13 -13.57
N LYS A 140 -3.65 37.03 -14.40
CA LYS A 140 -4.57 36.63 -15.48
C LYS A 140 -3.83 36.08 -16.70
N ILE A 141 -2.52 36.34 -16.85
CA ILE A 141 -1.69 35.68 -17.86
C ILE A 141 -1.16 34.32 -17.37
N ASN A 142 -0.76 34.17 -16.10
CA ASN A 142 -0.23 32.87 -15.62
C ASN A 142 -1.31 31.86 -15.16
N THR A 143 -2.40 32.30 -14.53
CA THR A 143 -3.42 31.39 -14.00
C THR A 143 -4.48 31.10 -15.06
N ASN A 144 -4.85 32.06 -15.91
CA ASN A 144 -5.88 31.89 -16.94
C ASN A 144 -5.36 31.14 -18.19
N LEU A 145 -4.07 31.27 -18.58
CA LEU A 145 -3.50 30.41 -19.64
C LEU A 145 -3.23 28.97 -19.17
N LYS A 146 -2.99 28.73 -17.88
CA LYS A 146 -2.75 27.36 -17.36
C LYS A 146 -4.06 26.60 -17.10
N THR A 147 -5.09 27.25 -16.54
CA THR A 147 -6.40 26.61 -16.24
C THR A 147 -7.32 26.53 -17.46
N GLN A 148 -7.43 27.56 -18.31
CA GLN A 148 -8.24 27.42 -19.54
C GLN A 148 -7.65 26.41 -20.53
N ASN A 149 -6.32 26.27 -20.58
CA ASN A 149 -5.67 25.25 -21.42
C ASN A 149 -5.98 23.85 -20.89
N PHE A 150 -5.93 23.64 -19.57
CA PHE A 150 -6.23 22.33 -18.99
C PHE A 150 -7.71 21.96 -19.09
N ASN A 151 -8.65 22.85 -18.76
CA ASN A 151 -10.08 22.54 -18.85
C ASN A 151 -10.51 22.19 -20.29
N ASN A 152 -10.03 22.95 -21.29
CA ASN A 152 -10.29 22.64 -22.69
C ASN A 152 -9.69 21.29 -23.10
N PHE A 153 -8.44 21.02 -22.68
CA PHE A 153 -7.80 19.73 -22.88
C PHE A 153 -8.59 18.59 -22.22
N ALA A 154 -9.03 18.74 -20.98
CA ALA A 154 -9.75 17.73 -20.23
C ALA A 154 -11.09 17.39 -20.89
N LEU A 155 -11.84 18.41 -21.32
CA LEU A 155 -13.09 18.22 -22.06
C LEU A 155 -12.85 17.52 -23.41
N GLU A 156 -11.80 17.88 -24.14
CA GLU A 156 -11.42 17.20 -25.39
C GLU A 156 -11.05 15.74 -25.14
N PHE A 157 -10.18 15.49 -24.15
CA PHE A 157 -9.74 14.16 -23.74
C PHE A 157 -10.93 13.27 -23.36
N ILE A 158 -11.81 13.75 -22.48
CA ILE A 158 -13.01 13.02 -22.06
C ILE A 158 -13.91 12.73 -23.26
N SER A 159 -14.13 13.70 -24.14
CA SER A 159 -14.98 13.53 -25.33
C SER A 159 -14.43 12.47 -26.28
N LYS A 160 -13.13 12.53 -26.58
CA LYS A 160 -12.44 11.53 -27.41
C LYS A 160 -12.44 10.15 -26.76
N LEU A 161 -12.16 10.05 -25.47
CA LEU A 161 -12.14 8.78 -24.75
C LEU A 161 -13.53 8.14 -24.70
N LYS A 162 -14.60 8.92 -24.50
CA LYS A 162 -15.98 8.41 -24.54
C LYS A 162 -16.35 7.87 -25.93
N LYS A 163 -15.89 8.53 -26.99
CA LYS A 163 -16.22 8.19 -28.38
C LYS A 163 -15.39 7.03 -28.93
N ASP A 164 -14.07 7.13 -28.82
CA ASP A 164 -13.11 6.28 -29.52
C ASP A 164 -12.44 5.25 -28.58
N GLY A 165 -12.67 5.35 -27.27
CA GLY A 165 -12.17 4.41 -26.27
C GLY A 165 -10.64 4.36 -26.22
N GLU A 166 -10.07 3.18 -26.02
CA GLU A 166 -8.61 2.96 -25.91
C GLU A 166 -7.81 3.54 -27.09
N LYS A 167 -8.42 3.63 -28.28
CA LYS A 167 -7.75 4.19 -29.45
C LYS A 167 -7.34 5.65 -29.24
N SER A 168 -8.13 6.44 -28.52
CA SER A 168 -7.79 7.84 -28.27
C SER A 168 -6.61 8.00 -27.33
N LEU A 169 -6.38 7.02 -26.42
CA LEU A 169 -5.27 7.10 -25.46
C LEU A 169 -3.91 7.11 -26.18
N LYS A 170 -3.79 6.46 -27.35
CA LYS A 170 -2.56 6.44 -28.16
C LYS A 170 -2.09 7.84 -28.58
N GLU A 171 -3.00 8.80 -28.72
CA GLU A 171 -2.65 10.20 -29.06
C GLU A 171 -1.91 10.92 -27.92
N TYR A 172 -2.12 10.46 -26.68
CA TYR A 172 -1.61 11.09 -25.48
C TYR A 172 -0.36 10.42 -24.93
N ILE A 173 0.00 9.23 -25.41
CA ILE A 173 1.26 8.58 -25.02
C ILE A 173 2.38 9.15 -25.89
N SER A 174 3.57 9.29 -25.30
CA SER A 174 4.79 9.60 -26.05
C SER A 174 5.67 8.36 -26.12
N ASP A 175 6.29 8.10 -27.27
CA ASP A 175 7.33 7.06 -27.41
C ASP A 175 8.51 7.28 -26.47
N SER A 176 8.67 8.51 -25.96
CA SER A 176 9.74 8.94 -25.08
C SER A 176 9.40 8.91 -23.59
N THR A 177 8.16 8.59 -23.20
CA THR A 177 7.71 8.62 -21.80
C THR A 177 7.19 7.27 -21.38
N ASN A 178 7.70 6.76 -20.26
CA ASN A 178 7.17 5.55 -19.65
C ASN A 178 5.70 5.77 -19.25
N LEU A 179 4.84 4.84 -19.62
CA LEU A 179 3.46 4.79 -19.15
C LEU A 179 3.37 3.74 -18.03
N PHE A 180 2.67 4.10 -16.96
CA PHE A 180 2.44 3.24 -15.80
C PHE A 180 0.96 2.95 -15.63
N TYR A 181 0.68 1.77 -15.11
CA TYR A 181 -0.63 1.34 -14.71
C TYR A 181 -0.64 0.97 -13.24
N LEU A 182 -1.56 1.57 -12.50
CA LEU A 182 -1.83 1.29 -11.11
C LEU A 182 -3.18 0.60 -11.02
N SER A 183 -3.20 -0.59 -10.44
CA SER A 183 -4.44 -1.32 -10.18
C SER A 183 -4.47 -1.76 -8.74
N LYS A 184 -5.57 -1.49 -8.05
CA LYS A 184 -5.76 -1.91 -6.67
C LYS A 184 -6.80 -3.05 -6.58
N PRO A 185 -6.42 -4.31 -6.83
CA PRO A 185 -7.33 -5.44 -6.70
C PRO A 185 -7.59 -5.87 -5.25
N GLY A 186 -6.95 -5.23 -4.25
CA GLY A 186 -7.04 -5.58 -2.83
C GLY A 186 -6.26 -4.60 -1.94
N PHE A 187 -5.60 -5.10 -0.89
CA PHE A 187 -4.87 -4.26 0.09
C PHE A 187 -3.68 -3.48 -0.51
N ILE A 188 -3.06 -3.99 -1.58
CA ILE A 188 -1.85 -3.41 -2.19
C ILE A 188 -2.15 -2.98 -3.62
N THR A 189 -1.61 -1.84 -4.02
CA THR A 189 -1.66 -1.36 -5.40
C THR A 189 -0.58 -2.06 -6.22
N ALA A 190 -0.97 -2.81 -7.24
CA ALA A 190 -0.08 -3.36 -8.24
C ALA A 190 0.39 -2.25 -9.20
N VAL A 191 1.67 -2.27 -9.58
CA VAL A 191 2.28 -1.33 -10.54
C VAL A 191 2.84 -2.10 -11.72
N VAL A 192 2.48 -1.67 -12.92
CA VAL A 192 3.05 -2.22 -14.15
C VAL A 192 3.49 -1.09 -15.06
N LYS A 193 4.73 -1.17 -15.56
CA LYS A 193 5.20 -0.33 -16.66
C LYS A 193 4.77 -0.97 -17.97
N ILE A 194 4.17 -0.18 -18.85
CA ILE A 194 3.54 -0.63 -20.08
C ILE A 194 4.07 0.15 -21.27
N ASN A 195 4.19 -0.52 -22.41
CA ASN A 195 4.74 0.08 -23.62
C ASN A 195 3.66 0.35 -24.66
N ASP A 196 2.59 -0.47 -24.72
CA ASP A 196 1.41 -0.22 -25.56
C ASP A 196 0.10 -0.39 -24.77
N ILE A 197 -0.88 0.46 -25.03
CA ILE A 197 -2.25 0.34 -24.49
C ILE A 197 -2.88 -1.02 -24.84
N SER A 198 -2.46 -1.66 -25.93
CA SER A 198 -2.95 -3.00 -26.27
C SER A 198 -2.59 -4.05 -25.22
N GLU A 199 -1.60 -3.80 -24.36
CA GLU A 199 -1.30 -4.68 -23.22
C GLU A 199 -2.46 -4.75 -22.22
N PHE A 200 -3.35 -3.75 -22.19
CA PHE A 200 -4.58 -3.73 -21.39
C PHE A 200 -5.79 -4.37 -22.05
N ALA A 201 -5.70 -4.69 -23.34
CA ALA A 201 -6.86 -5.11 -24.11
C ALA A 201 -7.43 -6.46 -23.64
N GLU A 202 -6.85 -7.12 -22.64
CA GLU A 202 -7.35 -8.33 -22.00
C GLU A 202 -7.60 -8.18 -20.49
N GLU A 203 -7.22 -7.06 -19.87
CA GLU A 203 -7.45 -6.82 -18.45
C GLU A 203 -8.92 -6.54 -18.14
N ILE A 204 -9.52 -7.41 -17.33
CA ILE A 204 -10.95 -7.35 -16.97
C ILE A 204 -11.29 -6.05 -16.21
N PRO A 205 -10.54 -5.63 -15.17
CA PRO A 205 -10.88 -4.41 -14.41
C PRO A 205 -10.88 -3.17 -15.30
N TRP A 206 -9.87 -3.02 -16.16
CA TRP A 206 -9.75 -1.92 -17.10
C TRP A 206 -10.92 -1.83 -18.08
N LYS A 207 -11.29 -2.94 -18.72
CA LYS A 207 -12.42 -2.95 -19.67
C LYS A 207 -13.72 -2.53 -19.03
N ILE A 208 -14.01 -3.06 -17.83
CA ILE A 208 -15.24 -2.75 -17.10
C ILE A 208 -15.26 -1.27 -16.73
N ALA A 209 -14.15 -0.76 -16.18
CA ALA A 209 -13.99 0.63 -15.81
C ALA A 209 -14.16 1.58 -17.00
N LEU A 210 -13.52 1.29 -18.15
CA LEU A 210 -13.60 2.11 -19.35
C LEU A 210 -14.99 2.08 -19.99
N GLU A 211 -15.63 0.91 -20.05
CA GLU A 211 -17.02 0.81 -20.53
C GLU A 211 -17.99 1.57 -19.64
N SER A 212 -17.72 1.63 -18.33
CA SER A 212 -18.50 2.40 -17.37
C SER A 212 -18.32 3.89 -17.67
N PHE A 213 -17.07 4.38 -17.70
CA PHE A 213 -16.72 5.76 -18.06
C PHE A 213 -17.36 6.25 -19.37
N LYS A 214 -17.36 5.40 -20.40
CA LYS A 214 -17.95 5.71 -21.71
C LYS A 214 -19.46 5.92 -21.65
N LYS A 215 -20.16 5.15 -20.82
CA LYS A 215 -21.62 5.20 -20.64
C LYS A 215 -22.06 6.26 -19.63
N SER A 216 -21.14 6.79 -18.84
CA SER A 216 -21.43 7.76 -17.81
C SER A 216 -21.92 9.11 -18.35
N ASN A 217 -22.95 9.66 -17.73
CA ASN A 217 -23.49 10.99 -18.01
C ASN A 217 -23.03 12.05 -17.00
N PHE A 218 -21.75 12.05 -16.62
CA PHE A 218 -21.19 13.07 -15.74
C PHE A 218 -20.87 14.38 -16.48
N SER A 219 -20.87 15.48 -15.74
CA SER A 219 -20.18 16.72 -16.11
C SER A 219 -18.75 16.72 -15.56
N PHE A 220 -17.84 17.37 -16.28
CA PHE A 220 -16.48 17.62 -15.76
C PHE A 220 -16.52 18.73 -14.69
N ILE A 221 -15.80 18.51 -13.59
CA ILE A 221 -15.69 19.42 -12.46
C ILE A 221 -14.21 19.73 -12.26
N GLU A 222 -13.81 20.98 -12.48
CA GLU A 222 -12.45 21.43 -12.22
C GLU A 222 -12.24 21.62 -10.71
N GLY A 223 -11.20 21.01 -10.15
CA GLY A 223 -10.89 21.11 -8.73
C GLY A 223 -10.32 19.83 -8.14
N GLU A 224 -10.49 19.68 -6.82
CA GLU A 224 -9.96 18.56 -6.05
C GLU A 224 -10.75 17.27 -6.28
N LYS A 225 -10.05 16.14 -6.19
CA LYS A 225 -10.66 14.82 -6.18
C LYS A 225 -11.53 14.66 -4.92
N PRO A 226 -12.72 14.05 -5.02
CA PRO A 226 -13.56 13.81 -3.85
C PRO A 226 -12.85 12.86 -2.87
N GLU A 227 -12.84 13.22 -1.58
CA GLU A 227 -12.44 12.31 -0.50
C GLU A 227 -13.37 11.11 -0.43
N ILE A 228 -12.78 9.93 -0.26
CA ILE A 228 -13.49 8.65 -0.27
C ILE A 228 -13.49 8.08 1.15
N ASN A 229 -14.69 7.80 1.67
CA ASN A 229 -14.87 6.93 2.83
C ASN A 229 -15.69 5.72 2.34
N CYS A 230 -15.24 4.51 2.68
CA CYS A 230 -15.92 3.24 2.37
C CYS A 230 -17.38 3.21 2.84
N ASP A 231 -17.72 3.97 3.88
CA ASP A 231 -19.11 4.13 4.37
C ASP A 231 -20.03 4.83 3.34
N MET A 232 -19.47 5.46 2.31
CA MET A 232 -20.19 6.19 1.25
C MET A 232 -20.00 5.55 -0.14
N ALA A 233 -19.57 4.29 -0.23
CA ALA A 233 -19.25 3.61 -1.49
C ALA A 233 -20.35 3.73 -2.56
N ASP A 234 -21.62 3.56 -2.16
CA ASP A 234 -22.78 3.64 -3.06
C ASP A 234 -23.02 5.07 -3.61
N LEU A 235 -22.58 6.09 -2.89
CA LEU A 235 -22.67 7.50 -3.28
C LEU A 235 -21.42 7.99 -4.01
N TYR A 236 -20.34 7.24 -3.92
CA TYR A 236 -19.05 7.59 -4.50
C TYR A 236 -19.06 7.32 -6.01
N ASN A 237 -19.45 6.11 -6.40
CA ASN A 237 -19.57 5.66 -7.78
C ASN A 237 -20.73 6.41 -8.47
N LYS A 238 -20.52 7.67 -8.88
CA LYS A 238 -21.39 8.56 -9.72
C LYS A 238 -21.27 10.06 -9.37
N ARG A 239 -20.38 10.50 -8.46
CA ARG A 239 -20.28 11.93 -8.12
C ARG A 239 -19.87 12.82 -9.30
N GLY A 240 -19.16 12.26 -10.27
CA GLY A 240 -18.76 12.94 -11.49
C GLY A 240 -17.35 12.61 -11.95
N CYS A 241 -16.86 13.41 -12.91
CA CYS A 241 -15.49 13.37 -13.36
C CYS A 241 -14.81 14.67 -12.93
N TYR A 242 -13.74 14.52 -12.17
CA TYR A 242 -12.98 15.60 -11.59
C TYR A 242 -11.68 15.76 -12.36
N GLY A 243 -11.12 16.96 -12.36
CA GLY A 243 -9.76 17.14 -12.83
C GLY A 243 -9.18 18.44 -12.35
N GLY A 244 -7.87 18.44 -12.18
CA GLY A 244 -7.18 19.58 -11.63
C GLY A 244 -5.68 19.40 -11.71
N ILE A 245 -5.00 20.30 -11.03
CA ILE A 245 -3.56 20.22 -10.85
C ILE A 245 -3.28 19.35 -9.62
N GLU A 246 -2.42 18.35 -9.78
CA GLU A 246 -1.97 17.49 -8.67
C GLU A 246 -0.62 18.04 -8.17
N GLU A 247 -0.57 18.48 -6.93
CA GLU A 247 0.67 18.92 -6.30
C GLU A 247 1.31 17.73 -5.55
N ASN A 248 2.55 17.39 -5.88
CA ASN A 248 3.32 16.31 -5.26
C ASN A 248 2.83 14.89 -5.57
N PHE A 249 2.51 14.60 -6.84
CA PHE A 249 2.26 13.24 -7.28
C PHE A 249 3.45 12.31 -6.94
N ASN A 250 3.18 11.20 -6.25
CA ASN A 250 4.18 10.19 -5.86
C ASN A 250 3.61 8.75 -5.84
N LYS A 251 2.49 8.52 -6.53
CA LYS A 251 1.71 7.29 -6.40
C LYS A 251 2.43 6.06 -6.97
N ILE A 252 3.19 6.22 -8.05
CA ILE A 252 3.89 5.12 -8.71
C ILE A 252 5.03 4.66 -7.81
N SER A 253 5.89 5.59 -7.38
CA SER A 253 7.03 5.23 -6.52
C SER A 253 6.59 4.67 -5.18
N LYS A 254 5.53 5.23 -4.58
CA LYS A 254 4.97 4.71 -3.33
C LYS A 254 4.42 3.29 -3.50
N SER A 255 3.68 3.04 -4.58
CA SER A 255 3.10 1.71 -4.82
C SER A 255 4.19 0.65 -5.06
N ILE A 256 5.28 1.00 -5.76
CA ILE A 256 6.47 0.13 -5.92
C ILE A 256 7.14 -0.15 -4.57
N GLU A 257 7.30 0.88 -3.74
CA GLU A 257 7.89 0.73 -2.40
C GLU A 257 7.01 -0.16 -1.49
N ASP A 258 5.69 0.02 -1.53
CA ASP A 258 4.72 -0.81 -0.80
C ASP A 258 4.79 -2.26 -1.29
N LEU A 259 4.82 -2.50 -2.62
CA LEU A 259 4.90 -3.84 -3.20
C LEU A 259 6.16 -4.60 -2.80
N LYS A 260 7.30 -3.91 -2.63
CA LYS A 260 8.56 -4.54 -2.20
C LYS A 260 8.42 -5.31 -0.88
N GLU A 261 7.56 -4.87 0.02
CA GLU A 261 7.32 -5.56 1.29
C GLU A 261 6.58 -6.89 1.11
N PHE A 262 5.82 -7.06 0.02
CA PHE A 262 4.91 -8.19 -0.19
C PHE A 262 5.31 -9.12 -1.35
N SER A 263 5.98 -8.62 -2.40
CA SER A 263 6.49 -9.41 -3.55
C SER A 263 7.89 -8.93 -4.00
N PRO A 264 8.96 -9.23 -3.24
CA PRO A 264 10.29 -8.70 -3.51
C PRO A 264 10.98 -9.24 -4.78
N GLU A 265 10.52 -10.37 -5.34
CA GLU A 265 11.15 -11.01 -6.50
C GLU A 265 10.61 -10.51 -7.85
N GLU A 266 9.32 -10.18 -7.95
CA GLU A 266 8.67 -9.70 -9.19
C GLU A 266 9.04 -8.24 -9.51
N GLU A 267 9.54 -7.50 -8.51
CA GLU A 267 9.71 -6.03 -8.52
C GLU A 267 11.15 -5.56 -8.78
N ILE A 268 12.13 -6.46 -8.83
CA ILE A 268 13.56 -6.11 -9.03
C ILE A 268 13.77 -5.14 -10.21
N PRO A 269 13.07 -5.29 -11.36
CA PRO A 269 13.25 -4.37 -12.48
C PRO A 269 12.80 -2.93 -12.19
N LEU A 270 11.61 -2.74 -11.62
CA LEU A 270 11.06 -1.40 -11.34
C LEU A 270 11.79 -0.71 -10.18
N MET A 271 12.20 -1.48 -9.17
CA MET A 271 13.01 -0.97 -8.06
C MET A 271 14.36 -0.41 -8.51
N ASN A 272 14.95 -0.94 -9.59
CA ASN A 272 16.18 -0.40 -10.16
C ASN A 272 15.97 0.97 -10.85
N GLU A 273 14.75 1.24 -11.35
CA GLU A 273 14.37 2.50 -12.01
C GLU A 273 13.74 3.52 -11.04
N ILE A 274 13.64 3.21 -9.73
CA ILE A 274 12.85 4.01 -8.77
C ILE A 274 13.22 5.50 -8.71
N ASN A 275 14.50 5.83 -8.88
CA ASN A 275 14.94 7.23 -8.88
C ASN A 275 14.48 7.97 -10.14
N GLU A 276 14.53 7.32 -11.31
CA GLU A 276 14.04 7.89 -12.57
C GLU A 276 12.52 8.08 -12.52
N ILE A 277 11.81 7.12 -11.91
CA ILE A 277 10.36 7.22 -11.67
C ILE A 277 10.06 8.41 -10.77
N LYS A 278 10.77 8.58 -9.65
CA LYS A 278 10.59 9.74 -8.75
C LYS A 278 10.84 11.07 -9.44
N GLU A 279 11.81 11.16 -10.34
CA GLU A 279 12.03 12.38 -11.13
C GLU A 279 10.90 12.62 -12.14
N LEU A 280 10.40 11.58 -12.81
CA LEU A 280 9.26 11.67 -13.71
C LEU A 280 8.00 12.12 -12.96
N GLU A 281 7.75 11.58 -11.76
CA GLU A 281 6.58 11.92 -10.95
C GLU A 281 6.50 13.40 -10.59
N LYS A 282 7.64 14.06 -10.35
CA LYS A 282 7.69 15.52 -10.12
C LYS A 282 7.21 16.34 -11.32
N THR A 283 7.16 15.75 -12.51
CA THR A 283 6.70 16.41 -13.74
C THR A 283 5.21 16.20 -14.01
N ILE A 284 4.57 15.27 -13.28
CA ILE A 284 3.12 15.06 -13.35
C ILE A 284 2.46 16.21 -12.62
N ILE A 285 1.62 16.94 -13.35
CA ILE A 285 1.03 18.19 -12.86
C ILE A 285 -0.48 18.21 -13.00
N ALA A 286 -1.11 17.25 -13.68
CA ALA A 286 -2.55 17.27 -13.89
C ALA A 286 -3.17 15.88 -13.85
N PHE A 287 -4.42 15.82 -13.43
CA PHE A 287 -5.19 14.59 -13.35
C PHE A 287 -6.60 14.77 -13.89
N ILE A 288 -7.16 13.68 -14.41
CA ILE A 288 -8.59 13.51 -14.68
C ILE A 288 -9.00 12.23 -13.97
N TYR A 289 -10.01 12.32 -13.11
CA TYR A 289 -10.47 11.20 -12.31
C TYR A 289 -11.99 11.03 -12.42
N SER A 290 -12.43 9.88 -12.92
CA SER A 290 -13.85 9.52 -12.95
C SER A 290 -14.19 8.65 -11.77
N THR A 291 -15.19 9.10 -11.00
CA THR A 291 -15.81 8.26 -9.98
C THR A 291 -16.71 7.16 -10.58
N ASP A 292 -17.10 7.29 -11.85
CA ASP A 292 -17.82 6.23 -12.54
C ASP A 292 -16.81 5.39 -13.34
N GLY A 293 -16.60 4.15 -12.88
CA GLY A 293 -15.52 3.27 -13.32
C GLY A 293 -14.20 3.45 -12.55
N ASN A 294 -14.10 4.40 -11.63
CA ASN A 294 -12.92 4.68 -10.79
C ASN A 294 -11.59 4.80 -11.58
N LEU A 295 -11.65 5.50 -12.71
CA LEU A 295 -10.50 5.69 -13.59
C LEU A 295 -9.78 7.00 -13.31
N GLY A 296 -8.49 6.90 -13.00
CA GLY A 296 -7.55 8.01 -12.95
C GLY A 296 -6.66 8.07 -14.18
N PHE A 297 -6.46 9.28 -14.69
CA PHE A 297 -5.56 9.60 -15.78
C PHE A 297 -4.64 10.73 -15.33
N TYR A 298 -3.33 10.54 -15.43
CA TYR A 298 -2.35 11.52 -14.97
C TYR A 298 -1.43 11.96 -16.10
N PHE A 299 -1.19 13.27 -16.16
CA PHE A 299 -0.57 13.91 -17.29
C PHE A 299 0.63 14.79 -16.88
N ILE A 300 1.64 14.76 -17.75
CA ILE A 300 2.72 15.73 -17.77
C ILE A 300 2.46 16.74 -18.90
N LYS A 301 3.10 17.91 -18.82
CA LYS A 301 3.14 18.85 -19.93
C LYS A 301 4.52 18.82 -20.58
N HIS A 302 4.59 18.29 -21.80
CA HIS A 302 5.83 18.16 -22.57
C HIS A 302 5.68 18.88 -23.93
N ASN A 303 6.57 19.84 -24.23
CA ASN A 303 6.51 20.68 -25.44
C ASN A 303 5.12 21.28 -25.69
N GLU A 304 4.51 21.86 -24.66
CA GLU A 304 3.16 22.44 -24.67
C GLU A 304 2.01 21.44 -24.88
N THR A 305 2.30 20.17 -25.11
CA THR A 305 1.31 19.09 -25.24
C THR A 305 1.14 18.31 -23.94
N TRP A 306 -0.08 17.88 -23.67
CA TRP A 306 -0.38 17.01 -22.53
C TRP A 306 -0.10 15.56 -22.90
N LYS A 307 0.68 14.88 -22.07
CA LYS A 307 1.07 13.49 -22.27
C LYS A 307 0.68 12.64 -21.08
N LEU A 308 0.02 11.51 -21.36
CA LEU A 308 -0.43 10.54 -20.38
C LEU A 308 0.77 9.74 -19.88
N VAL A 309 0.93 9.67 -18.57
CA VAL A 309 2.05 8.99 -17.91
C VAL A 309 1.58 7.93 -16.92
N CYS A 310 0.39 8.09 -16.34
CA CYS A 310 -0.16 7.08 -15.44
C CYS A 310 -1.65 6.88 -15.68
N LEU A 311 -2.05 5.62 -15.66
CA LEU A 311 -3.41 5.15 -15.57
C LEU A 311 -3.60 4.54 -14.18
N GLU A 312 -4.76 4.77 -13.59
CA GLU A 312 -5.10 4.22 -12.28
C GLU A 312 -6.51 3.66 -12.31
N ILE A 313 -6.69 2.46 -11.78
CA ILE A 313 -8.00 1.95 -11.37
C ILE A 313 -7.97 1.87 -9.86
N GLU A 314 -8.74 2.75 -9.23
CA GLU A 314 -8.85 2.76 -7.78
C GLU A 314 -10.12 1.99 -7.38
N ASP A 315 -9.98 0.92 -6.62
CA ASP A 315 -11.13 0.43 -5.85
C ASP A 315 -11.00 0.95 -4.42
N PRO A 316 -11.74 2.01 -4.05
CA PRO A 316 -11.63 2.56 -2.71
C PRO A 316 -12.16 1.61 -1.63
N CYS A 317 -12.91 0.56 -2.02
CA CYS A 317 -13.57 -0.36 -1.10
C CYS A 317 -13.12 -1.81 -1.26
N SER A 318 -12.09 -2.10 -2.08
CA SER A 318 -11.48 -3.43 -2.14
C SER A 318 -10.71 -3.67 -0.83
N THR A 319 -11.36 -4.33 0.12
CA THR A 319 -10.74 -4.88 1.32
C THR A 319 -9.82 -6.04 1.00
#